data_AF-A0ABD2GSJ6-F1
#
_entry.id   AF-A0ABD2GSJ6-F1
#
_cell.length_a   1.000
_cell.length_b   1.000
_cell.length_c   1.000
_cell.angle_alpha   90.00
_cell.angle_beta   90.00
_cell.angle_gamma   90.00
#
_symmetry.space_group_name_H-M   'P 1'
#
loop_
_entity.id
_entity.type
_entity.pdbx_description
1 polymer ?
#
loop_
_entity_poly.entity_id
_entity_poly.type
_entity_poly.pdbx_seq_one_letter_code
_entity_poly.pdbx_strand_id
1 'polypeptide(L)'
;MFLSALLVLGVCLIPAHSKPAGEQLGSPLLQTCFEEAKKIVDDAYKYSREESLRRVRTEVVRPHDALRLLKQPRGETRSAVRSADYMAQTLRLLQERVHHVHKRSLNVTDLLSEEDLNKLTEITGCARQVTFPSCRSTPNLNMYRTATSVCNNLKNPRLGSSNTPLARWLPAEYDDDISQPKGRDRTRRFNNFLLPLVRQVSNYILSTTDAGVVNDREYPHMVTFFGQWIDHDLTFTPFSPSIRSFSNGINCDETCEKTEPCIPILIPPGDPRFPTGRNSCIPTFRSAPVCGSGYSAYNFGGEPKKREQINGLTAFLDMGQVYGSEEQLAKYLRDPDSDGGLLRVNTQFRDNRRELLPFHPMEVNMCATRKRVTKDTNAREVPCFPRR
;
A
#
# COMPACT_ATOMS: atom_id res chain seq x y z
N MET A 1 9.63 -51.11 66.51
CA MET A 1 8.79 -50.57 65.42
C MET A 1 9.54 -49.38 64.86
N PHE A 2 10.37 -49.61 63.85
CA PHE A 2 10.07 -49.51 62.41
C PHE A 2 10.52 -48.16 61.81
N LEU A 3 11.42 -48.31 60.84
CA LEU A 3 11.57 -47.55 59.59
C LEU A 3 12.52 -46.35 59.51
N SER A 4 13.62 -46.67 58.82
CA SER A 4 14.58 -45.89 58.05
C SER A 4 13.98 -44.84 57.12
N ALA A 5 14.72 -43.76 56.89
CA ALA A 5 14.53 -42.86 55.74
C ALA A 5 15.89 -42.64 55.05
N LEU A 6 16.04 -43.25 53.87
CA LEU A 6 17.11 -43.02 52.89
C LEU A 6 16.61 -42.00 51.87
N LEU A 7 17.36 -40.91 51.69
CA LEU A 7 17.12 -39.87 50.70
C LEU A 7 17.79 -40.28 49.38
N VAL A 8 17.01 -40.48 48.31
CA VAL A 8 17.53 -40.68 46.95
C VAL A 8 16.99 -39.57 46.04
N LEU A 9 17.93 -38.83 45.44
CA LEU A 9 17.72 -37.83 44.40
C LEU A 9 17.18 -38.48 43.11
N GLY A 10 16.03 -38.02 42.63
CA GLY A 10 15.50 -38.34 41.30
C GLY A 10 15.52 -37.11 40.40
N VAL A 11 16.47 -37.07 39.47
CA VAL A 11 16.48 -36.14 38.33
C VAL A 11 15.50 -36.68 37.29
N CYS A 12 14.37 -36.00 37.08
CA CYS A 12 13.46 -36.28 35.98
C CYS A 12 13.96 -35.59 34.70
N LEU A 13 14.59 -36.37 33.81
CA LEU A 13 14.72 -36.02 32.40
C LEU A 13 13.35 -36.16 31.73
N ILE A 14 12.72 -35.03 31.40
CA ILE A 14 11.54 -35.00 30.53
C ILE A 14 12.03 -35.21 29.09
N PRO A 15 11.48 -36.17 28.32
CA PRO A 15 11.82 -36.29 26.91
C PRO A 15 11.26 -35.07 26.18
N ALA A 16 12.15 -34.27 25.59
CA ALA A 16 11.78 -33.31 24.57
C ALA A 16 11.03 -34.07 23.48
N HIS A 17 9.76 -33.73 23.26
CA HIS A 17 9.00 -34.20 22.11
C HIS A 17 9.72 -33.74 20.85
N SER A 18 10.40 -34.65 20.17
CA SER A 18 10.88 -34.43 18.82
C SER A 18 9.66 -34.22 17.92
N LYS A 19 9.54 -33.03 17.33
CA LYS A 19 8.61 -32.81 16.22
C LYS A 19 8.90 -33.85 15.14
N PRO A 20 7.88 -34.45 14.49
CA PRO A 20 8.12 -35.31 13.34
C PRO A 20 8.89 -34.50 12.32
N ALA A 21 9.93 -35.09 11.71
CA ALA A 21 10.64 -34.50 10.58
C ALA A 21 9.65 -34.38 9.40
N GLY A 22 8.92 -33.26 9.35
CA GLY A 22 8.12 -32.87 8.21
C GLY A 22 9.05 -32.60 7.04
N GLU A 23 8.65 -33.09 5.87
CA GLU A 23 9.30 -32.86 4.58
C GLU A 23 9.48 -31.34 4.37
N GLN A 24 10.72 -30.85 4.50
CA GLN A 24 11.02 -29.43 4.29
C GLN A 24 10.94 -29.10 2.80
N LEU A 25 10.26 -28.02 2.46
CA LEU A 25 10.19 -27.54 1.08
C LEU A 25 11.58 -27.12 0.62
N GLY A 26 12.22 -27.90 -0.24
CA GLY A 26 13.57 -27.60 -0.71
C GLY A 26 13.66 -26.25 -1.44
N SER A 27 14.77 -25.54 -1.19
CA SER A 27 15.22 -24.30 -1.86
C SER A 27 14.98 -24.20 -3.39
N PRO A 28 15.04 -25.28 -4.21
CA PRO A 28 14.70 -25.22 -5.64
C PRO A 28 13.22 -24.93 -5.94
N LEU A 29 12.29 -25.50 -5.16
CA LEU A 29 10.85 -25.26 -5.34
C LEU A 29 10.51 -23.81 -4.97
N LEU A 30 11.11 -23.32 -3.87
CA LEU A 30 11.00 -21.93 -3.44
C LEU A 30 11.43 -20.96 -4.54
N GLN A 31 12.62 -21.17 -5.12
CA GLN A 31 13.12 -20.33 -6.21
C GLN A 31 12.20 -20.35 -7.42
N THR A 32 11.70 -21.53 -7.80
CA THR A 32 10.80 -21.66 -8.95
C THR A 32 9.49 -20.91 -8.73
N CYS A 33 8.90 -21.01 -7.53
CA CYS A 33 7.68 -20.26 -7.19
C CYS A 33 7.94 -18.75 -7.16
N PHE A 34 9.11 -18.32 -6.69
CA PHE A 34 9.50 -16.92 -6.71
C PHE A 34 9.63 -16.36 -8.13
N GLU A 35 10.32 -17.05 -9.03
CA GLU A 35 10.48 -16.58 -10.41
C GLU A 35 9.13 -16.47 -11.13
N GLU A 36 8.23 -17.43 -10.91
CA GLU A 36 6.86 -17.38 -11.44
C GLU A 36 6.05 -16.22 -10.83
N ALA A 37 6.09 -16.06 -9.51
CA ALA A 37 5.44 -14.95 -8.80
C ALA A 37 5.94 -13.59 -9.29
N LYS A 38 7.26 -13.47 -9.47
CA LYS A 38 7.91 -12.26 -10.00
C LYS A 38 7.39 -11.93 -11.39
N LYS A 39 7.31 -12.92 -12.29
CA LYS A 39 6.75 -12.75 -13.64
C LYS A 39 5.29 -12.27 -13.58
N ILE A 40 4.45 -12.93 -12.79
CA ILE A 40 3.03 -12.57 -12.62
C ILE A 40 2.87 -11.12 -12.16
N VAL A 41 3.61 -10.72 -11.12
CA VAL A 41 3.54 -9.38 -10.56
C VAL A 41 4.08 -8.34 -11.54
N ASP A 42 5.23 -8.59 -12.17
CA ASP A 42 5.86 -7.65 -13.10
C ASP A 42 5.02 -7.44 -14.36
N ASP A 43 4.45 -8.49 -14.93
CA ASP A 43 3.55 -8.42 -16.09
C ASP A 43 2.27 -7.65 -15.75
N ALA A 44 1.66 -7.93 -14.60
CA ALA A 44 0.47 -7.22 -14.13
C ALA A 44 0.75 -5.73 -13.88
N TYR A 45 1.90 -5.40 -13.27
CA TYR A 45 2.31 -4.01 -13.03
C TYR A 45 2.58 -3.27 -14.33
N LYS A 46 3.25 -3.92 -15.29
CA LYS A 46 3.55 -3.35 -16.61
C LYS A 46 2.25 -3.00 -17.33
N TYR A 47 1.34 -3.97 -17.45
CA TYR A 47 0.01 -3.76 -18.05
C TYR A 47 -0.73 -2.61 -17.36
N SER A 48 -0.78 -2.62 -16.03
CA SER A 48 -1.52 -1.62 -15.24
C SER A 48 -0.95 -0.21 -15.41
N ARG A 49 0.37 -0.08 -15.51
CA ARG A 49 1.05 1.19 -15.77
C ARG A 49 0.74 1.71 -17.17
N GLU A 50 0.89 0.86 -18.19
CA GLU A 50 0.61 1.21 -19.59
C GLU A 50 -0.84 1.67 -19.76
N GLU A 51 -1.78 0.92 -19.19
CA GLU A 51 -3.20 1.24 -19.24
C GLU A 51 -3.54 2.53 -18.47
N SER A 52 -2.99 2.70 -17.27
CA SER A 52 -3.20 3.94 -16.49
C SER A 52 -2.68 5.17 -17.25
N LEU A 53 -1.50 5.07 -17.88
CA LEU A 53 -0.93 6.15 -18.68
C LEU A 53 -1.75 6.44 -19.94
N ARG A 54 -2.19 5.38 -20.64
CA ARG A 54 -3.05 5.52 -21.83
C ARG A 54 -4.30 6.33 -21.50
N ARG A 55 -4.97 6.02 -20.40
CA ARG A 55 -6.23 6.68 -19.98
C ARG A 55 -6.04 8.16 -19.65
N VAL A 56 -4.94 8.54 -19.01
CA VAL A 56 -4.69 9.95 -18.65
C VAL A 56 -4.01 10.77 -19.75
N ARG A 57 -3.65 10.15 -20.88
CA ARG A 57 -3.12 10.82 -22.08
C ARG A 57 -4.19 11.10 -23.14
N THR A 58 -5.43 10.70 -22.86
CA THR A 58 -6.59 11.08 -23.67
C THR A 58 -6.87 12.57 -23.55
N GLU A 59 -7.68 13.12 -24.46
CA GLU A 59 -8.11 14.52 -24.40
C GLU A 59 -9.02 14.78 -23.19
N VAL A 60 -9.87 13.82 -22.83
CA VAL A 60 -10.78 13.91 -21.70
C VAL A 60 -10.43 12.87 -20.65
N VAL A 61 -9.74 13.31 -19.60
CA VAL A 61 -9.40 12.45 -18.47
C VAL A 61 -10.59 12.32 -17.51
N ARG A 62 -11.01 11.09 -17.23
CA ARG A 62 -12.06 10.81 -16.24
C ARG A 62 -11.51 11.00 -14.82
N PRO A 63 -12.29 11.54 -13.86
CA PRO A 63 -11.82 11.71 -12.48
C PRO A 63 -11.30 10.43 -11.82
N HIS A 64 -11.91 9.28 -12.14
CA HIS A 64 -11.47 7.98 -11.65
C HIS A 64 -10.05 7.62 -12.15
N ASP A 65 -9.75 7.87 -13.43
CA ASP A 65 -8.43 7.56 -14.02
C ASP A 65 -7.35 8.49 -13.45
N ALA A 66 -7.70 9.77 -13.23
CA ALA A 66 -6.83 10.74 -12.56
C ALA A 66 -6.53 10.29 -11.12
N LEU A 67 -7.56 10.00 -10.32
CA LEU A 67 -7.41 9.54 -8.94
C LEU A 67 -6.57 8.26 -8.86
N ARG A 68 -6.80 7.32 -9.77
CA ARG A 68 -6.02 6.07 -9.86
C ARG A 68 -4.54 6.38 -10.02
N LEU A 69 -4.19 7.23 -10.98
CA LEU A 69 -2.81 7.61 -11.22
C LEU A 69 -2.22 8.40 -10.04
N LEU A 70 -3.03 9.23 -9.36
CA LEU A 70 -2.64 9.99 -8.16
C LEU A 70 -2.31 9.07 -6.97
N LYS A 71 -3.05 7.96 -6.81
CA LYS A 71 -2.88 6.98 -5.72
C LYS A 71 -1.94 5.81 -6.05
N GLN A 72 -1.21 5.84 -7.16
CA GLN A 72 -0.18 4.85 -7.48
C GLN A 72 1.11 5.10 -6.66
N PRO A 73 1.77 4.06 -6.12
CA PRO A 73 3.05 4.25 -5.46
C PRO A 73 4.16 4.59 -6.46
N ARG A 74 5.20 5.27 -5.96
CA ARG A 74 6.34 5.78 -6.74
C ARG A 74 7.65 5.45 -6.05
N GLY A 75 8.77 5.64 -6.75
CA GLY A 75 10.11 5.49 -6.20
C GLY A 75 10.30 4.25 -5.32
N GLU A 76 10.79 4.46 -4.10
CA GLU A 76 11.02 3.43 -3.09
C GLU A 76 9.71 2.84 -2.54
N THR A 77 8.64 3.63 -2.44
CA THR A 77 7.30 3.13 -2.08
C THR A 77 6.83 2.05 -3.06
N ARG A 78 7.06 2.24 -4.36
CA ARG A 78 6.71 1.25 -5.38
C ARG A 78 7.57 0.00 -5.28
N SER A 79 8.86 0.15 -5.01
CA SER A 79 9.76 -0.97 -4.76
C SER A 79 9.29 -1.77 -3.54
N ALA A 80 8.91 -1.07 -2.48
CA ALA A 80 8.41 -1.66 -1.25
C ALA A 80 7.11 -2.48 -1.48
N VAL A 81 6.11 -1.87 -2.12
CA VAL A 81 4.85 -2.55 -2.42
C VAL A 81 5.07 -3.76 -3.34
N ARG A 82 5.97 -3.64 -4.33
CA ARG A 82 6.31 -4.74 -5.24
C ARG A 82 6.93 -5.93 -4.50
N SER A 83 7.83 -5.69 -3.55
CA SER A 83 8.40 -6.75 -2.70
C SER A 83 7.33 -7.49 -1.90
N ALA A 84 6.35 -6.76 -1.35
CA ALA A 84 5.23 -7.36 -0.62
C ALA A 84 4.35 -8.22 -1.54
N ASP A 85 4.10 -7.78 -2.78
CA ASP A 85 3.34 -8.56 -3.76
C ASP A 85 4.13 -9.80 -4.24
N TYR A 86 5.44 -9.71 -4.48
CA TYR A 86 6.28 -10.88 -4.78
C TYR A 86 6.19 -11.93 -3.68
N MET A 87 6.32 -11.49 -2.43
CA MET A 87 6.20 -12.36 -1.26
C MET A 87 4.84 -13.05 -1.19
N ALA A 88 3.75 -12.29 -1.28
CA ALA A 88 2.39 -12.83 -1.21
C ALA A 88 2.09 -13.81 -2.36
N GLN A 89 2.53 -13.49 -3.58
CA GLN A 89 2.32 -14.37 -4.74
C GLN A 89 3.19 -15.63 -4.69
N THR A 90 4.41 -15.54 -4.13
CA THR A 90 5.29 -16.70 -3.98
C THR A 90 4.67 -17.70 -2.99
N LEU A 91 4.18 -17.22 -1.85
CA LEU A 91 3.48 -18.04 -0.87
C LEU A 91 2.17 -18.64 -1.41
N ARG A 92 1.42 -17.89 -2.22
CA ARG A 92 0.22 -18.43 -2.90
C ARG A 92 0.59 -19.61 -3.80
N LEU A 93 1.60 -19.45 -4.66
CA LEU A 93 2.02 -20.51 -5.59
C LEU A 93 2.57 -21.74 -4.84
N LEU A 94 3.33 -21.52 -3.77
CA LEU A 94 3.75 -22.61 -2.88
C LEU A 94 2.53 -23.35 -2.30
N GLN A 95 1.50 -22.62 -1.85
CA GLN A 95 0.29 -23.19 -1.26
C GLN A 95 -0.51 -24.02 -2.26
N GLU A 96 -0.65 -23.53 -3.48
CA GLU A 96 -1.29 -24.26 -4.57
C GLU A 96 -0.53 -25.57 -4.87
N ARG A 97 0.80 -25.51 -5.00
CA ARG A 97 1.62 -26.69 -5.30
C ARG A 97 1.63 -27.70 -4.15
N VAL A 98 1.72 -27.24 -2.90
CA VAL A 98 1.67 -28.12 -1.72
C VAL A 98 0.31 -28.80 -1.59
N HIS A 99 -0.79 -28.10 -1.81
CA HIS A 99 -2.12 -28.71 -1.82
C HIS A 99 -2.29 -29.79 -2.90
N HIS A 100 -1.65 -29.61 -4.06
CA HIS A 100 -1.67 -30.61 -5.12
C HIS A 100 -0.91 -31.89 -4.73
N VAL A 101 0.20 -31.76 -3.99
CA VAL A 101 1.04 -32.89 -3.55
C VAL A 101 0.47 -33.56 -2.30
N HIS A 102 0.02 -32.77 -1.33
CA HIS A 102 -0.57 -33.23 -0.08
C HIS A 102 -2.06 -32.90 -0.10
N LYS A 103 -2.91 -33.91 -0.28
CA LYS A 103 -4.39 -33.81 -0.27
C LYS A 103 -5.00 -33.33 1.07
N ARG A 104 -4.19 -32.79 1.98
CA ARG A 104 -4.58 -32.23 3.29
C ARG A 104 -4.40 -30.71 3.27
N SER A 105 -5.20 -30.03 4.08
CA SER A 105 -5.03 -28.61 4.37
C SER A 105 -3.83 -28.40 5.29
N LEU A 106 -2.63 -28.28 4.72
CA LEU A 106 -1.44 -27.85 5.45
C LEU A 106 -1.20 -26.36 5.18
N ASN A 107 -0.86 -25.60 6.21
CA ASN A 107 -0.37 -24.24 6.02
C ASN A 107 1.07 -24.32 5.48
N VAL A 108 1.32 -23.79 4.28
CA VAL A 108 2.65 -23.87 3.63
C VAL A 108 3.77 -23.37 4.50
N THR A 109 3.49 -22.37 5.32
CA THR A 109 4.52 -21.76 6.14
C THR A 109 5.00 -22.68 7.26
N ASP A 110 4.22 -23.69 7.65
CA ASP A 110 4.64 -24.76 8.57
C ASP A 110 5.61 -25.76 7.90
N LEU A 111 5.74 -25.70 6.57
CA LEU A 111 6.61 -26.56 5.75
C LEU A 111 7.89 -25.86 5.28
N LEU A 112 8.03 -24.56 5.58
CA LEU A 112 9.22 -23.78 5.27
C LEU A 112 10.17 -23.76 6.47
N SER A 113 11.44 -24.08 6.25
CA SER A 113 12.46 -23.93 7.29
C SER A 113 12.77 -22.45 7.56
N GLU A 114 13.43 -22.14 8.69
CA GLU A 114 13.90 -20.78 8.96
C GLU A 114 14.84 -20.26 7.87
N GLU A 115 15.66 -21.15 7.29
CA GLU A 115 16.52 -20.83 6.15
C GLU A 115 15.71 -20.44 4.90
N ASP A 116 14.64 -21.19 4.60
CA ASP A 116 13.75 -20.87 3.49
C ASP A 116 13.04 -19.53 3.68
N LEU A 117 12.61 -19.21 4.90
CA LEU A 117 11.97 -17.93 5.22
C LEU A 117 12.95 -16.75 5.09
N ASN A 118 14.19 -16.93 5.55
CA ASN A 118 15.25 -15.93 5.40
C ASN A 118 15.58 -15.71 3.92
N LYS A 119 15.77 -16.80 3.16
CA LYS A 119 16.00 -16.74 1.72
C LYS A 119 14.84 -16.06 0.99
N LEU A 120 13.60 -16.42 1.32
CA LEU A 120 12.41 -15.82 0.71
C LEU A 120 12.34 -14.32 0.99
N THR A 121 12.65 -13.91 2.22
CA THR A 121 12.71 -12.49 2.62
C THR A 121 13.78 -11.72 1.84
N GLU A 122 14.91 -12.36 1.56
CA GLU A 122 16.00 -11.78 0.76
C GLU A 122 15.62 -11.66 -0.72
N ILE A 123 15.21 -12.76 -1.38
CA ILE A 123 14.94 -12.78 -2.82
C ILE A 123 13.75 -11.89 -3.22
N THR A 124 12.75 -11.76 -2.34
CA THR A 124 11.60 -10.86 -2.57
C THR A 124 11.94 -9.39 -2.35
N GLY A 125 13.04 -9.09 -1.67
CA GLY A 125 13.44 -7.75 -1.26
C GLY A 125 12.74 -7.24 0.00
N CYS A 126 11.91 -8.07 0.65
CA CYS A 126 11.22 -7.71 1.89
C CYS A 126 12.18 -7.40 3.05
N ALA A 127 13.41 -7.96 3.03
CA ALA A 127 14.46 -7.65 4.00
C ALA A 127 14.65 -6.14 4.22
N ARG A 128 14.56 -5.33 3.15
CA ARG A 128 14.76 -3.87 3.23
C ARG A 128 13.68 -3.13 4.01
N GLN A 129 12.49 -3.70 4.19
CA GLN A 129 11.42 -3.08 4.97
C GLN A 129 11.48 -3.45 6.45
N VAL A 130 11.93 -4.67 6.74
CA VAL A 130 11.83 -5.26 8.08
C VAL A 130 13.12 -5.15 8.88
N THR A 131 14.26 -4.97 8.22
CA THR A 131 15.57 -4.85 8.90
C THR A 131 15.72 -3.50 9.60
N PHE A 132 16.20 -3.49 10.83
CA PHE A 132 16.54 -2.24 11.54
C PHE A 132 17.89 -1.71 11.07
N PRO A 133 17.95 -0.58 10.35
CA PRO A 133 19.21 -0.01 9.91
C PRO A 133 20.02 0.54 11.10
N SER A 134 21.35 0.48 11.01
CA SER A 134 22.24 1.14 11.95
C SER A 134 22.25 2.65 11.71
N CYS A 135 22.12 3.43 12.79
CA CYS A 135 22.17 4.89 12.74
C CYS A 135 23.59 5.47 12.83
N ARG A 136 24.60 4.62 13.03
CA ARG A 136 25.99 5.06 13.27
C ARG A 136 26.63 5.70 12.04
N SER A 137 26.24 5.26 10.84
CA SER A 137 26.80 5.73 9.57
C SER A 137 25.95 6.83 8.92
N THR A 138 24.87 7.26 9.54
CA THR A 138 24.00 8.31 8.99
C THR A 138 24.67 9.68 9.17
N PRO A 139 25.06 10.37 8.07
CA PRO A 139 25.74 11.65 8.18
C PRO A 139 24.85 12.70 8.84
N ASN A 140 25.43 13.52 9.70
CA ASN A 140 24.76 14.68 10.31
C ASN A 140 23.44 14.38 11.06
N LEU A 141 23.25 13.14 11.53
CA LEU A 141 22.02 12.70 12.19
C LEU A 141 21.66 13.53 13.44
N ASN A 142 22.66 14.11 14.12
CA ASN A 142 22.46 14.97 15.30
C ASN A 142 22.05 16.42 14.95
N MET A 143 22.05 16.79 13.66
CA MET A 143 21.77 18.15 13.21
C MET A 143 20.52 18.22 12.33
N TYR A 144 20.29 17.22 11.49
CA TYR A 144 19.22 17.23 10.50
C TYR A 144 18.45 15.92 10.48
N ARG A 145 17.18 16.00 10.07
CA ARG A 145 16.36 14.82 9.77
C ARG A 145 16.84 14.19 8.46
N THR A 146 16.73 12.88 8.36
CA THR A 146 16.81 12.18 7.07
C THR A 146 15.50 12.38 6.30
N ALA A 147 15.53 12.33 4.96
CA ALA A 147 14.31 12.52 4.17
C ALA A 147 13.28 11.41 4.42
N THR A 148 13.75 10.23 4.81
CA THR A 148 12.91 9.07 5.14
C THR A 148 12.49 9.02 6.61
N SER A 149 12.97 9.94 7.45
CA SER A 149 12.85 9.90 8.92
C SER A 149 13.39 8.62 9.59
N VAL A 150 14.18 7.81 8.86
CA VAL A 150 14.97 6.74 9.48
C VAL A 150 15.94 7.35 10.49
N CYS A 151 16.09 6.67 11.64
CA CYS A 151 16.91 7.08 12.77
C CYS A 151 16.43 8.30 13.57
N ASN A 152 15.17 8.74 13.36
CA ASN A 152 14.54 9.71 14.26
C ASN A 152 14.45 9.16 15.70
N ASN A 153 14.08 7.89 15.84
CA ASN A 153 14.19 7.15 17.10
C ASN A 153 15.42 6.23 17.09
N LEU A 154 16.42 6.52 17.92
CA LEU A 154 17.69 5.78 17.94
C LEU A 154 17.56 4.33 18.45
N LYS A 155 16.52 4.02 19.24
CA LYS A 155 16.25 2.67 19.75
C LYS A 155 15.47 1.84 18.75
N ASN A 156 14.55 2.46 18.01
CA ASN A 156 13.78 1.84 16.94
C ASN A 156 13.90 2.70 15.66
N PRO A 157 14.94 2.48 14.84
CA PRO A 157 15.29 3.35 13.71
C PRO A 157 14.22 3.53 12.64
N ARG A 158 13.20 2.66 12.59
CA ARG A 158 12.09 2.77 11.62
C ARG A 158 10.82 3.37 12.20
N LEU A 159 10.79 3.70 13.48
CA LEU A 159 9.59 4.25 14.09
C LEU A 159 9.26 5.62 13.48
N GLY A 160 8.17 5.66 12.71
CA GLY A 160 7.72 6.85 11.99
C GLY A 160 8.45 7.13 10.67
N SER A 161 9.31 6.23 10.19
CA SER A 161 9.95 6.37 8.88
C SER A 161 8.96 6.09 7.74
N SER A 162 9.23 6.64 6.56
CA SER A 162 8.45 6.31 5.36
C SER A 162 8.55 4.82 5.00
N ASN A 163 7.57 4.35 4.23
CA ASN A 163 7.47 2.96 3.76
C ASN A 163 7.36 1.92 4.88
N THR A 164 6.69 2.28 5.97
CA THR A 164 6.39 1.41 7.11
C THR A 164 4.88 1.20 7.25
N PRO A 165 4.42 0.15 7.96
CA PRO A 165 2.99 -0.03 8.21
C PRO A 165 2.41 1.12 9.04
N LEU A 166 1.15 1.47 8.77
CA LEU A 166 0.36 2.31 9.66
C LEU A 166 0.27 1.68 11.06
N ALA A 167 0.29 2.50 12.09
CA ALA A 167 0.12 2.04 13.46
C ALA A 167 -1.32 1.54 13.71
N ARG A 168 -1.44 0.43 14.44
CA ARG A 168 -2.71 -0.10 14.93
C ARG A 168 -2.91 0.31 16.38
N TRP A 169 -3.86 1.20 16.65
CA TRP A 169 -4.28 1.51 18.03
C TRP A 169 -5.25 0.45 18.57
N LEU A 170 -5.98 -0.22 17.68
CA LEU A 170 -6.83 -1.36 17.96
C LEU A 170 -6.48 -2.51 17.00
N PRO A 171 -6.74 -3.77 17.37
CA PRO A 171 -6.58 -4.90 16.47
C PRO A 171 -7.36 -4.72 15.16
N ALA A 172 -6.79 -5.15 14.04
CA ALA A 172 -7.51 -5.11 12.76
C ALA A 172 -8.71 -6.07 12.76
N GLU A 173 -9.75 -5.73 12.01
CA GLU A 173 -10.91 -6.60 11.82
C GLU A 173 -11.13 -6.90 10.34
N TYR A 174 -11.02 -8.18 9.98
CA TYR A 174 -11.25 -8.71 8.64
C TYR A 174 -12.34 -9.79 8.66
N ASP A 175 -12.90 -10.15 7.50
CA ASP A 175 -13.89 -11.21 7.36
C ASP A 175 -13.26 -12.59 7.62
N ASP A 176 -12.08 -12.85 7.06
CA ASP A 176 -11.31 -14.07 7.31
C ASP A 176 -10.37 -13.94 8.51
N ASP A 177 -10.53 -12.89 9.31
CA ASP A 177 -9.62 -12.47 10.39
C ASP A 177 -8.17 -12.14 9.98
N ILE A 178 -7.84 -12.24 8.69
CA ILE A 178 -6.47 -12.09 8.18
C ILE A 178 -6.36 -10.89 7.23
N SER A 179 -7.14 -10.87 6.15
CA SER A 179 -6.98 -9.85 5.11
C SER A 179 -8.24 -9.54 4.31
N GLN A 180 -9.29 -10.34 4.37
CA GLN A 180 -10.51 -10.07 3.60
C GLN A 180 -11.28 -8.90 4.19
N PRO A 181 -11.55 -7.86 3.40
CA PRO A 181 -12.29 -6.69 3.88
C PRO A 181 -13.68 -7.09 4.37
N LYS A 182 -14.18 -6.40 5.40
CA LYS A 182 -15.53 -6.60 5.90
C LYS A 182 -16.58 -6.43 4.80
N GLY A 183 -17.56 -7.33 4.76
CA GLY A 183 -18.62 -7.29 3.74
C GLY A 183 -18.19 -7.89 2.40
N ARG A 184 -17.08 -8.64 2.36
CA ARG A 184 -16.76 -9.53 1.23
C ARG A 184 -17.85 -10.58 1.11
N ASP A 185 -18.17 -11.25 2.21
CA ASP A 185 -19.38 -12.07 2.35
C ASP A 185 -20.60 -11.18 2.66
N ARG A 186 -21.55 -11.14 1.73
CA ARG A 186 -22.78 -10.33 1.86
C ARG A 186 -23.85 -11.00 2.71
N THR A 187 -23.65 -12.25 3.10
CA THR A 187 -24.57 -13.03 3.95
C THR A 187 -24.17 -12.97 5.43
N ARG A 188 -22.91 -12.65 5.70
CA ARG A 188 -22.39 -12.50 7.06
C ARG A 188 -23.03 -11.32 7.79
N ARG A 189 -23.45 -11.58 9.02
CA ARG A 189 -23.99 -10.58 9.95
C ARG A 189 -22.92 -10.10 10.93
N PHE A 190 -23.01 -8.82 11.28
CA PHE A 190 -22.23 -8.15 12.31
C PHE A 190 -23.23 -7.59 13.32
N ASN A 191 -23.17 -8.06 14.57
CA ASN A 191 -24.13 -7.69 15.61
C ASN A 191 -25.59 -7.89 15.14
N ASN A 192 -25.88 -9.00 14.47
CA ASN A 192 -27.16 -9.36 13.85
C ASN A 192 -27.59 -8.56 12.60
N PHE A 193 -26.77 -7.63 12.09
CA PHE A 193 -27.07 -6.83 10.89
C PHE A 193 -26.16 -7.15 9.70
N LEU A 194 -26.66 -7.00 8.48
CA LEU A 194 -25.83 -7.02 7.27
C LEU A 194 -25.22 -5.63 7.05
N LEU A 195 -23.97 -5.58 6.59
CA LEU A 195 -23.36 -4.28 6.25
C LEU A 195 -24.05 -3.65 5.04
N PRO A 196 -24.43 -2.37 5.09
CA PRO A 196 -25.05 -1.67 3.97
C PRO A 196 -24.06 -1.53 2.81
N LEU A 197 -24.57 -1.26 1.60
CA LEU A 197 -23.70 -0.87 0.50
C LEU A 197 -23.14 0.52 0.76
N VAL A 198 -21.83 0.72 0.60
CA VAL A 198 -21.19 2.02 0.87
C VAL A 198 -21.77 3.15 0.00
N ARG A 199 -22.16 2.83 -1.24
CA ARG A 199 -22.87 3.77 -2.12
C ARG A 199 -24.28 4.09 -1.64
N GLN A 200 -24.98 3.13 -1.04
CA GLN A 200 -26.28 3.37 -0.42
C GLN A 200 -26.13 4.33 0.77
N VAL A 201 -25.15 4.11 1.65
CA VAL A 201 -24.87 5.06 2.75
C VAL A 201 -24.58 6.46 2.20
N SER A 202 -23.76 6.56 1.14
CA SER A 202 -23.50 7.84 0.47
C SER A 202 -24.76 8.52 -0.08
N ASN A 203 -25.65 7.77 -0.73
CA ASN A 203 -26.88 8.33 -1.30
C ASN A 203 -27.86 8.82 -0.23
N TYR A 204 -28.00 8.07 0.87
CA TYR A 204 -29.03 8.36 1.88
C TYR A 204 -28.57 9.32 2.98
N ILE A 205 -27.26 9.34 3.31
CA ILE A 205 -26.74 10.10 4.46
C ILE A 205 -25.90 11.30 4.01
N LEU A 206 -25.04 11.13 3.00
CA LEU A 206 -24.04 12.13 2.63
C LEU A 206 -24.46 13.03 1.46
N SER A 207 -25.56 12.69 0.77
CA SER A 207 -26.01 13.43 -0.40
C SER A 207 -26.60 14.78 0.01
N THR A 208 -26.16 15.85 -0.65
CA THR A 208 -26.72 17.20 -0.53
C THR A 208 -26.82 17.85 -1.90
N THR A 209 -27.76 18.78 -2.07
CA THR A 209 -27.82 19.67 -3.22
C THR A 209 -26.88 20.85 -3.00
N ASP A 210 -26.46 21.51 -4.08
CA ASP A 210 -25.63 22.73 -3.98
C ASP A 210 -26.33 23.83 -3.17
N ALA A 211 -27.65 23.97 -3.33
CA ALA A 211 -28.47 24.92 -2.55
C ALA A 211 -28.59 24.54 -1.06
N GLY A 212 -28.37 23.27 -0.72
CA GLY A 212 -28.37 22.77 0.66
C GLY A 212 -27.03 22.92 1.37
N VAL A 213 -25.96 23.31 0.65
CA VAL A 213 -24.65 23.54 1.27
C VAL A 213 -24.69 24.84 2.08
N VAL A 214 -24.38 24.73 3.37
CA VAL A 214 -24.33 25.86 4.30
C VAL A 214 -22.87 26.28 4.50
N ASN A 215 -22.58 27.57 4.35
CA ASN A 215 -21.26 28.12 4.62
C ASN A 215 -20.98 28.17 6.13
N ASP A 216 -19.75 27.80 6.50
CA ASP A 216 -19.21 28.04 7.83
C ASP A 216 -19.01 29.55 8.02
N ARG A 217 -19.49 30.09 9.15
CA ARG A 217 -19.40 31.51 9.50
C ARG A 217 -18.29 31.81 10.51
N GLU A 218 -17.70 30.79 11.11
CA GLU A 218 -16.67 30.90 12.14
C GLU A 218 -15.27 30.64 11.56
N TYR A 219 -15.16 29.70 10.63
CA TYR A 219 -13.88 29.27 10.07
C TYR A 219 -13.72 29.62 8.58
N PRO A 220 -12.56 30.19 8.18
CA PRO A 220 -12.29 30.42 6.78
C PRO A 220 -11.97 29.09 6.06
N HIS A 221 -12.15 29.08 4.74
CA HIS A 221 -11.84 27.92 3.90
C HIS A 221 -10.35 27.48 3.98
N MET A 222 -9.46 28.37 4.45
CA MET A 222 -8.06 28.04 4.72
C MET A 222 -7.89 26.87 5.70
N VAL A 223 -8.82 26.69 6.65
CA VAL A 223 -8.78 25.56 7.60
C VAL A 223 -8.83 24.23 6.86
N THR A 224 -9.69 24.11 5.84
CA THR A 224 -9.81 22.91 5.00
C THR A 224 -8.50 22.62 4.25
N PHE A 225 -7.89 23.65 3.64
CA PHE A 225 -6.64 23.49 2.91
C PHE A 225 -5.46 23.18 3.83
N PHE A 226 -5.38 23.80 4.99
CA PHE A 226 -4.35 23.51 5.98
C PHE A 226 -4.48 22.07 6.50
N GLY A 227 -5.72 21.60 6.74
CA GLY A 227 -5.98 20.22 7.08
C GLY A 227 -5.47 19.24 6.01
N GLN A 228 -5.76 19.49 4.73
CA GLN A 228 -5.24 18.67 3.63
C GLN A 228 -3.71 18.76 3.50
N TRP A 229 -3.13 19.94 3.72
CA TRP A 229 -1.68 20.14 3.67
C TRP A 229 -0.96 19.24 4.68
N ILE A 230 -1.46 19.23 5.92
CA ILE A 230 -0.95 18.44 7.04
C ILE A 230 -1.23 16.95 6.87
N ASP A 231 -2.44 16.56 6.44
CA ASP A 231 -2.79 15.15 6.16
C ASP A 231 -1.76 14.52 5.20
N HIS A 232 -1.46 15.24 4.14
CA HIS A 232 -0.52 14.80 3.14
C HIS A 232 0.97 15.01 3.55
N ASP A 233 1.27 15.57 4.73
CA ASP A 233 2.62 15.52 5.33
C ASP A 233 2.79 14.23 6.14
N LEU A 234 1.70 13.74 6.74
CA LEU A 234 1.71 12.61 7.66
C LEU A 234 1.42 11.27 7.00
N THR A 235 0.53 11.24 6.00
CA THR A 235 0.02 9.97 5.47
C THR A 235 -0.18 9.95 3.96
N PHE A 236 0.26 8.86 3.34
CA PHE A 236 -0.15 8.48 2.00
C PHE A 236 -0.21 6.96 1.90
N THR A 237 -1.41 6.41 1.80
CA THR A 237 -1.60 4.99 1.51
C THR A 237 -1.92 4.81 0.02
N PRO A 238 -0.97 4.32 -0.79
CA PRO A 238 -1.21 4.05 -2.19
C PRO A 238 -2.15 2.87 -2.39
N PHE A 239 -2.83 2.84 -3.54
CA PHE A 239 -3.54 1.65 -4.01
C PHE A 239 -2.55 0.60 -4.49
N SER A 240 -2.99 -0.66 -4.57
CA SER A 240 -2.26 -1.71 -5.28
C SER A 240 -1.85 -1.22 -6.67
N PRO A 241 -0.62 -1.43 -7.14
CA PRO A 241 -0.20 -0.96 -8.46
C PRO A 241 -0.92 -1.67 -9.60
N SER A 242 -1.42 -2.88 -9.34
CA SER A 242 -2.12 -3.68 -10.32
C SER A 242 -3.60 -3.28 -10.45
N ILE A 243 -4.11 -3.25 -11.69
CA ILE A 243 -5.55 -3.22 -11.99
C ILE A 243 -6.10 -4.60 -12.36
N ARG A 244 -5.23 -5.61 -12.41
CA ARG A 244 -5.59 -7.00 -12.66
C ARG A 244 -5.30 -7.86 -11.45
N SER A 245 -6.16 -8.82 -11.21
CA SER A 245 -5.93 -9.84 -10.21
C SER A 245 -4.73 -10.70 -10.57
N PHE A 246 -3.82 -10.91 -9.62
CA PHE A 246 -2.63 -11.74 -9.82
C PHE A 246 -2.96 -13.23 -9.94
N SER A 247 -4.09 -13.68 -9.40
CA SER A 247 -4.46 -15.10 -9.39
C SER A 247 -5.21 -15.55 -10.64
N ASN A 248 -6.09 -14.70 -11.18
CA ASN A 248 -7.00 -15.07 -12.27
C ASN A 248 -7.08 -14.03 -13.40
N GLY A 249 -6.26 -12.98 -13.36
CA GLY A 249 -6.14 -12.00 -14.44
C GLY A 249 -7.34 -11.08 -14.64
N ILE A 250 -8.35 -11.15 -13.77
CA ILE A 250 -9.56 -10.31 -13.83
C ILE A 250 -9.19 -8.84 -13.72
N ASN A 251 -9.68 -8.03 -14.65
CA ASN A 251 -9.53 -6.58 -14.64
C ASN A 251 -10.62 -5.95 -13.75
N CYS A 252 -10.22 -5.21 -12.73
CA CYS A 252 -11.15 -4.60 -11.76
C CYS A 252 -12.09 -3.57 -12.37
N ASP A 253 -11.77 -3.05 -13.57
CA ASP A 253 -12.60 -2.08 -14.27
C ASP A 253 -13.67 -2.72 -15.17
N GLU A 254 -13.51 -4.01 -15.48
CA GLU A 254 -14.36 -4.72 -16.45
C GLU A 254 -15.40 -5.60 -15.76
N THR A 255 -15.19 -5.92 -14.47
CA THR A 255 -16.08 -6.80 -13.70
C THR A 255 -16.33 -6.25 -12.30
N CYS A 256 -17.43 -6.70 -11.69
CA CYS A 256 -17.72 -6.43 -10.28
C CYS A 256 -17.32 -7.60 -9.36
N GLU A 257 -16.36 -8.42 -9.80
CA GLU A 257 -15.86 -9.52 -9.00
C GLU A 257 -14.96 -9.05 -7.85
N LYS A 258 -15.13 -9.69 -6.70
CA LYS A 258 -14.32 -9.43 -5.50
C LYS A 258 -13.10 -10.37 -5.50
N THR A 259 -12.00 -9.94 -6.08
CA THR A 259 -10.71 -10.66 -6.10
C THR A 259 -9.58 -9.68 -5.83
N GLU A 260 -8.48 -10.08 -5.19
CA GLU A 260 -7.36 -9.16 -4.95
C GLU A 260 -6.79 -8.64 -6.29
N PRO A 261 -6.58 -7.33 -6.53
CA PRO A 261 -6.79 -6.20 -5.61
C PRO A 261 -8.15 -5.48 -5.79
N CYS A 262 -9.07 -6.00 -6.58
CA CYS A 262 -10.41 -5.48 -6.86
C CYS A 262 -11.34 -5.54 -5.63
N ILE A 263 -11.90 -4.39 -5.26
CA ILE A 263 -12.91 -4.28 -4.19
C ILE A 263 -14.10 -3.40 -4.65
N PRO A 264 -14.86 -3.85 -5.66
CA PRO A 264 -15.86 -3.01 -6.34
C PRO A 264 -16.95 -2.50 -5.39
N ILE A 265 -17.31 -1.23 -5.54
CA ILE A 265 -18.44 -0.63 -4.84
C ILE A 265 -19.70 -0.92 -5.64
N LEU A 266 -20.55 -1.82 -5.15
CA LEU A 266 -21.79 -2.19 -5.83
C LEU A 266 -22.80 -1.04 -5.81
N ILE A 267 -23.51 -0.86 -6.93
CA ILE A 267 -24.54 0.16 -7.09
C ILE A 267 -25.87 -0.36 -6.50
N PRO A 268 -26.50 0.35 -5.56
CA PRO A 268 -27.81 -0.04 -5.03
C PRO A 268 -28.92 0.15 -6.08
N PRO A 269 -30.05 -0.57 -5.97
CA PRO A 269 -31.24 -0.28 -6.76
C PRO A 269 -31.69 1.17 -6.59
N GLY A 270 -32.12 1.81 -7.68
CA GLY A 270 -32.55 3.21 -7.70
C GLY A 270 -31.43 4.24 -7.50
N ASP A 271 -30.16 3.89 -7.74
CA ASP A 271 -29.07 4.89 -7.68
C ASP A 271 -29.33 6.04 -8.66
N PRO A 272 -29.22 7.30 -8.22
CA PRO A 272 -29.58 8.46 -9.05
C PRO A 272 -28.58 8.76 -10.17
N ARG A 273 -27.38 8.16 -10.11
CA ARG A 273 -26.28 8.48 -11.04
C ARG A 273 -25.88 7.30 -11.92
N PHE A 274 -25.90 6.10 -11.37
CA PHE A 274 -25.36 4.92 -12.04
C PHE A 274 -26.46 3.97 -12.49
N PRO A 275 -26.29 3.30 -13.64
CA PRO A 275 -27.22 2.25 -14.05
C PRO A 275 -27.21 1.13 -13.00
N THR A 276 -28.35 0.51 -12.75
CA THR A 276 -28.47 -0.59 -11.80
C THR A 276 -28.44 -1.93 -12.52
N GLY A 277 -27.78 -2.93 -11.94
CA GLY A 277 -27.72 -4.27 -12.52
C GLY A 277 -26.66 -5.15 -11.87
N ARG A 278 -26.64 -6.44 -12.23
CA ARG A 278 -25.75 -7.45 -11.64
C ARG A 278 -24.25 -7.13 -11.81
N ASN A 279 -23.90 -6.43 -12.89
CA ASN A 279 -22.52 -6.04 -13.21
C ASN A 279 -22.31 -4.52 -13.11
N SER A 280 -23.11 -3.82 -12.30
CA SER A 280 -22.92 -2.38 -12.08
C SER A 280 -22.20 -2.12 -10.75
N CYS A 281 -21.01 -1.54 -10.85
CA CYS A 281 -20.19 -1.12 -9.73
C CYS A 281 -19.28 0.05 -10.10
N ILE A 282 -18.78 0.74 -9.08
CA ILE A 282 -17.64 1.64 -9.21
C ILE A 282 -16.38 0.80 -8.97
N PRO A 283 -15.46 0.73 -9.95
CA PRO A 283 -14.17 0.06 -9.76
C PRO A 283 -13.41 0.71 -8.61
N THR A 284 -12.92 -0.10 -7.67
CA THR A 284 -11.97 0.37 -6.65
C THR A 284 -10.94 -0.70 -6.36
N PHE A 285 -9.77 -0.24 -5.88
CA PHE A 285 -8.60 -1.06 -5.66
C PHE A 285 -8.23 -1.00 -4.19
N ARG A 286 -7.83 -2.13 -3.62
CA ARG A 286 -7.34 -2.18 -2.25
C ARG A 286 -6.05 -1.38 -2.09
N SER A 287 -5.89 -0.80 -0.91
CA SER A 287 -4.63 -0.22 -0.45
C SER A 287 -3.49 -1.24 -0.49
N ALA A 288 -2.31 -0.80 -0.90
CA ALA A 288 -1.12 -1.64 -0.99
C ALA A 288 -0.70 -2.22 0.39
N PRO A 289 -0.27 -3.49 0.44
CA PRO A 289 0.19 -4.12 1.68
C PRO A 289 1.65 -3.75 2.00
N VAL A 290 2.09 -4.06 3.23
CA VAL A 290 3.51 -4.19 3.58
C VAL A 290 3.93 -5.66 3.62
N CYS A 291 5.23 -5.92 3.46
CA CYS A 291 5.80 -7.24 3.72
C CYS A 291 5.49 -7.69 5.16
N GLY A 292 5.28 -8.99 5.35
CA GLY A 292 5.10 -9.54 6.70
C GLY A 292 3.73 -9.29 7.31
N SER A 293 2.72 -9.09 6.48
CA SER A 293 1.33 -8.94 6.92
C SER A 293 0.36 -9.77 6.07
N GLY A 294 -0.82 -10.03 6.61
CA GLY A 294 -1.80 -10.92 6.00
C GLY A 294 -1.22 -12.32 5.78
N TYR A 295 -1.54 -12.94 4.65
CA TYR A 295 -0.99 -14.25 4.28
C TYR A 295 0.53 -14.26 4.04
N SER A 296 1.20 -13.10 4.07
CA SER A 296 2.67 -12.99 4.00
C SER A 296 3.37 -12.86 5.37
N ALA A 297 2.63 -12.91 6.48
CA ALA A 297 3.13 -12.60 7.82
C ALA A 297 4.05 -13.65 8.44
N TYR A 298 3.86 -14.92 8.09
CA TYR A 298 4.58 -16.04 8.69
C TYR A 298 6.08 -16.05 8.40
N ASN A 299 6.55 -15.27 7.42
CA ASN A 299 7.98 -15.15 7.06
C ASN A 299 8.86 -14.50 8.14
N PHE A 300 8.29 -14.10 9.28
CA PHE A 300 8.98 -13.38 10.34
C PHE A 300 8.80 -14.01 11.73
N GLY A 301 8.61 -15.33 11.78
CA GLY A 301 8.68 -16.10 13.03
C GLY A 301 7.49 -15.94 13.99
N GLY A 302 6.26 -15.83 13.49
CA GLY A 302 5.06 -15.75 14.34
C GLY A 302 3.74 -16.10 13.64
N GLU A 303 2.66 -16.11 14.44
CA GLU A 303 1.25 -16.26 14.05
C GLU A 303 0.85 -15.37 12.85
N PRO A 304 -0.16 -15.74 12.04
CA PRO A 304 -0.62 -14.91 10.92
C PRO A 304 -0.96 -13.51 11.43
N LYS A 305 -0.16 -12.51 11.03
CA LYS A 305 -0.48 -11.12 11.30
C LYS A 305 -1.56 -10.68 10.32
N LYS A 306 -2.52 -9.90 10.81
CA LYS A 306 -3.54 -9.29 9.97
C LYS A 306 -2.87 -8.36 8.94
N ARG A 307 -3.50 -8.14 7.79
CA ARG A 307 -2.96 -7.31 6.71
C ARG A 307 -2.73 -5.89 7.21
N GLU A 308 -1.54 -5.36 6.95
CA GLU A 308 -1.19 -3.98 7.23
C GLU A 308 -0.97 -3.20 5.94
N GLN A 309 -1.35 -1.92 5.97
CA GLN A 309 -1.25 -1.03 4.82
C GLN A 309 -0.01 -0.14 4.99
N ILE A 310 0.67 0.12 3.88
CA ILE A 310 1.87 0.95 3.87
C ILE A 310 1.51 2.44 4.01
N ASN A 311 2.29 3.17 4.80
CA ASN A 311 2.40 4.61 4.69
C ASN A 311 3.63 4.95 3.84
N GLY A 312 3.44 5.60 2.69
CA GLY A 312 4.53 6.06 1.83
C GLY A 312 5.25 7.31 2.34
N LEU A 313 4.71 7.98 3.36
CA LEU A 313 5.29 9.20 3.94
C LEU A 313 5.86 8.95 5.34
N THR A 314 6.61 9.92 5.84
CA THR A 314 7.05 9.96 7.24
C THR A 314 5.86 10.26 8.16
N ALA A 315 5.93 9.81 9.42
CA ALA A 315 4.84 10.03 10.39
C ALA A 315 5.02 11.32 11.22
N PHE A 316 5.91 12.21 10.80
CA PHE A 316 6.27 13.43 11.51
C PHE A 316 5.81 14.65 10.73
N LEU A 317 5.53 15.75 11.43
CA LEU A 317 5.39 17.07 10.80
C LEU A 317 6.80 17.58 10.48
N ASP A 318 7.33 17.17 9.33
CA ASP A 318 8.69 17.44 8.90
C ASP A 318 8.77 18.15 7.55
N MET A 319 7.62 18.60 7.01
CA MET A 319 7.51 19.23 5.69
C MET A 319 7.94 18.28 4.55
N GLY A 320 7.75 16.98 4.73
CA GLY A 320 7.85 15.96 3.68
C GLY A 320 6.99 16.26 2.45
N GLN A 321 5.90 17.02 2.60
CA GLN A 321 5.19 17.65 1.47
C GLN A 321 6.12 18.44 0.53
N VAL A 322 7.03 19.22 1.11
CA VAL A 322 7.91 20.10 0.35
C VAL A 322 9.18 19.38 -0.06
N TYR A 323 9.75 18.60 0.86
CA TYR A 323 11.08 17.99 0.68
C TYR A 323 11.04 16.54 0.17
N GLY A 324 9.86 15.90 0.14
CA GLY A 324 9.70 14.49 -0.18
C GLY A 324 10.05 13.55 0.97
N SER A 325 9.49 12.34 0.95
CA SER A 325 9.73 11.30 1.97
C SER A 325 10.68 10.18 1.51
N GLU A 326 11.42 10.43 0.42
CA GLU A 326 12.39 9.51 -0.17
C GLU A 326 13.68 10.26 -0.52
N GLU A 327 14.84 9.68 -0.23
CA GLU A 327 16.16 10.31 -0.45
C GLU A 327 16.37 10.77 -1.90
N GLN A 328 15.94 9.96 -2.88
CA GLN A 328 16.10 10.31 -4.29
C GLN A 328 15.16 11.42 -4.73
N LEU A 329 13.95 11.47 -4.16
CA LEU A 329 13.01 12.55 -4.44
C LEU A 329 13.50 13.87 -3.81
N ALA A 330 13.98 13.82 -2.56
CA ALA A 330 14.53 14.99 -1.88
C ALA A 330 15.73 15.58 -2.65
N LYS A 331 16.61 14.73 -3.18
CA LYS A 331 17.70 15.16 -4.07
C LYS A 331 17.18 15.74 -5.38
N TYR A 332 16.19 15.09 -6.00
CA TYR A 332 15.58 15.58 -7.24
C TYR A 332 14.92 16.95 -7.06
N LEU A 333 14.29 17.23 -5.91
CA LEU A 333 13.60 18.50 -5.66
C LEU A 333 14.56 19.67 -5.38
N ARG A 334 15.83 19.41 -5.10
CA ARG A 334 16.86 20.44 -4.92
C ARG A 334 17.39 20.96 -6.25
N ASP A 335 17.73 22.25 -6.27
CA ASP A 335 18.45 22.87 -7.38
C ASP A 335 19.85 22.22 -7.48
N PRO A 336 20.17 21.52 -8.59
CA PRO A 336 21.46 20.89 -8.76
C PRO A 336 22.55 21.88 -9.22
N ASP A 337 22.17 23.07 -9.70
CA ASP A 337 23.06 23.98 -10.41
C ASP A 337 23.59 25.09 -9.48
N SER A 338 23.17 25.11 -8.21
CA SER A 338 23.50 26.14 -7.23
C SER A 338 23.93 25.54 -5.88
N ASP A 339 25.01 26.08 -5.33
CA ASP A 339 25.43 25.82 -3.94
C ASP A 339 24.62 26.63 -2.91
N GLY A 340 23.62 27.40 -3.35
CA GLY A 340 22.78 28.23 -2.47
C GLY A 340 21.78 27.44 -1.61
N GLY A 341 21.69 26.12 -1.77
CA GLY A 341 20.77 25.27 -1.00
C GLY A 341 19.29 25.44 -1.37
N LEU A 342 18.99 25.87 -2.60
CA LEU A 342 17.64 26.15 -3.07
C LEU A 342 16.90 24.89 -3.54
N LEU A 343 15.57 24.99 -3.62
CA LEU A 343 14.73 24.02 -4.32
C LEU A 343 14.60 24.38 -5.80
N ARG A 344 14.29 23.37 -6.62
CA ARG A 344 13.96 23.60 -8.04
C ARG A 344 12.71 24.46 -8.14
N VAL A 345 12.73 25.35 -9.13
CA VAL A 345 11.61 26.23 -9.46
C VAL A 345 11.25 26.09 -10.93
N ASN A 346 10.07 26.58 -11.30
CA ASN A 346 9.62 26.60 -12.68
C ASN A 346 10.53 27.50 -13.52
N THR A 347 11.05 26.96 -14.62
CA THR A 347 11.92 27.68 -15.56
C THR A 347 11.15 28.40 -16.66
N GLN A 348 9.84 28.12 -16.79
CA GLN A 348 9.01 28.62 -17.89
C GLN A 348 8.04 29.72 -17.46
N PHE A 349 7.59 29.69 -16.21
CA PHE A 349 6.58 30.60 -15.69
C PHE A 349 6.96 31.16 -14.32
N ARG A 350 6.56 32.40 -14.09
CA ARG A 350 6.65 33.10 -12.81
C ARG A 350 5.32 33.79 -12.54
N ASP A 351 4.96 33.93 -11.29
CA ASP A 351 3.79 34.71 -10.86
C ASP A 351 4.27 36.06 -10.30
N ASN A 352 4.17 37.12 -11.11
CA ASN A 352 4.58 38.47 -10.68
C ASN A 352 6.01 38.50 -10.11
N ARG A 353 6.95 37.89 -10.83
CA ARG A 353 8.37 37.65 -10.46
C ARG A 353 8.58 36.61 -9.35
N ARG A 354 7.54 36.08 -8.71
CA ARG A 354 7.63 34.98 -7.75
C ARG A 354 7.75 33.62 -8.43
N GLU A 355 8.41 32.72 -7.75
CA GLU A 355 8.69 31.36 -8.22
C GLU A 355 7.45 30.48 -8.13
N LEU A 356 7.35 29.52 -9.06
CA LEU A 356 6.32 28.49 -9.08
C LEU A 356 6.99 27.11 -8.97
N LEU A 357 6.21 26.09 -8.63
CA LEU A 357 6.69 24.71 -8.63
C LEU A 357 7.18 24.29 -10.03
N PRO A 358 8.25 23.49 -10.14
CA PRO A 358 8.71 22.96 -11.42
C PRO A 358 7.63 22.05 -12.02
N PHE A 359 7.60 21.84 -13.33
CA PHE A 359 6.66 20.87 -13.92
C PHE A 359 7.13 19.43 -13.70
N HIS A 360 6.17 18.52 -13.55
CA HIS A 360 6.44 17.09 -13.51
C HIS A 360 6.81 16.62 -14.92
N PRO A 361 7.86 15.78 -15.09
CA PRO A 361 8.35 15.39 -16.42
C PRO A 361 7.43 14.41 -17.17
N MET A 362 6.44 13.83 -16.50
CA MET A 362 5.47 12.97 -17.19
C MET A 362 4.49 13.77 -18.03
N GLU A 363 4.48 13.47 -19.33
CA GLU A 363 3.48 13.91 -20.29
C GLU A 363 2.15 13.17 -20.05
N VAL A 364 1.28 13.80 -19.27
CA VAL A 364 -0.10 13.37 -18.98
C VAL A 364 -1.04 14.57 -19.05
N ASN A 365 -2.28 14.35 -19.49
CA ASN A 365 -3.27 15.41 -19.71
C ASN A 365 -4.15 15.68 -18.50
N MET A 366 -3.86 15.07 -17.34
CA MET A 366 -4.68 15.21 -16.12
C MET A 366 -4.82 16.67 -15.66
N CYS A 367 -3.79 17.51 -15.87
CA CYS A 367 -3.82 18.94 -15.56
C CYS A 367 -4.02 19.83 -16.81
N ALA A 368 -3.96 19.23 -18.00
CA ALA A 368 -4.15 19.89 -19.28
C ALA A 368 -5.63 20.14 -19.54
N THR A 369 -6.18 21.14 -18.85
CA THR A 369 -7.61 21.47 -18.89
C THR A 369 -7.89 22.83 -19.53
N ARG A 370 -6.84 23.58 -19.89
CA ARG A 370 -6.94 25.00 -20.20
C ARG A 370 -7.77 25.24 -21.46
N LYS A 371 -7.46 24.55 -22.56
CA LYS A 371 -8.19 24.70 -23.84
C LYS A 371 -9.69 24.49 -23.65
N ARG A 372 -10.06 23.48 -22.85
CA ARG A 372 -11.45 23.15 -22.54
C ARG A 372 -12.11 24.22 -21.66
N VAL A 373 -11.45 24.64 -20.60
CA VAL A 373 -11.99 25.61 -19.64
C VAL A 373 -12.15 26.99 -20.27
N THR A 374 -11.19 27.41 -21.11
CA THR A 374 -11.22 28.72 -21.77
C THR A 374 -11.94 28.71 -23.12
N LYS A 375 -12.31 27.53 -23.64
CA LYS A 375 -12.84 27.34 -25.01
C LYS A 375 -11.94 27.91 -26.11
N ASP A 376 -10.63 27.91 -25.88
CA ASP A 376 -9.62 28.39 -26.82
C ASP A 376 -8.72 27.22 -27.23
N THR A 377 -8.85 26.76 -28.47
CA THR A 377 -8.08 25.62 -29.01
C THR A 377 -6.59 25.90 -29.12
N ASN A 378 -6.20 27.18 -29.14
CA ASN A 378 -4.82 27.64 -29.22
C ASN A 378 -4.19 27.86 -27.84
N ALA A 379 -4.97 27.75 -26.75
CA ALA A 379 -4.45 27.91 -25.41
C ALA A 379 -3.36 26.86 -25.12
N ARG A 380 -2.20 27.33 -24.62
CA ARG A 380 -1.11 26.44 -24.22
C ARG A 380 -1.49 25.68 -22.96
N GLU A 381 -1.49 24.35 -23.05
CA GLU A 381 -1.74 23.46 -21.92
C GLU A 381 -0.61 23.48 -20.89
N VAL A 382 -0.96 23.19 -19.64
CA VAL A 382 -0.05 23.26 -18.49
C VAL A 382 0.10 21.85 -17.88
N PRO A 383 1.33 21.32 -17.80
CA PRO A 383 1.58 20.05 -17.13
C PRO A 383 1.29 20.10 -15.63
N CYS A 384 1.09 18.94 -15.01
CA CYS A 384 0.99 18.86 -13.57
C CYS A 384 2.32 19.23 -12.88
N PHE A 385 2.24 19.73 -11.65
CA PHE A 385 3.41 19.84 -10.77
C PHE A 385 3.80 18.46 -10.20
N PRO A 386 5.05 18.29 -9.73
CA PRO A 386 5.48 17.07 -9.07
C PRO A 386 4.59 16.71 -7.91
N ARG A 387 4.41 15.40 -7.76
CA ARG A 387 3.74 14.81 -6.62
C ARG A 387 4.80 14.41 -5.60
N ARG A 388 4.39 14.47 -4.34
CA ARG A 388 5.05 13.85 -3.19
C ARG A 388 5.38 12.39 -3.48
#